data_AF-A0A0S8J9J4-F1
#
_entry.id   AF-A0A0S8J9J4-F1
#
_cell.length_a   1.000
_cell.length_b   1.000
_cell.length_c   1.000
_cell.angle_alpha   90.00
_cell.angle_beta   90.00
_cell.angle_gamma   90.00
#
_symmetry.space_group_name_H-M   'P 1'
#
loop_
_entity.id
_entity.type
_entity.pdbx_description
1 polymer ?
#
loop_
_entity_poly.entity_id
_entity_poly.type
_entity_poly.pdbx_seq_one_letter_code
_entity_poly.pdbx_strand_id
1 'polypeptide(L)' 'QGAGIQAAQNIAQRGVTHVITGHCGPKAFRTLAAGQIKVVVGATGTVREAIEQFRQGKLAVVTGPDKESHWA' A
#
# COMPACT_ATOMS: atom_id res chain seq x y z
N GLN A 1 14.64 8.70 -9.74
CA GLN A 1 14.16 8.26 -8.41
C GLN A 1 13.11 9.27 -7.94
N GLY A 2 11.88 8.86 -7.60
CA GLY A 2 10.85 9.82 -7.15
C GLY A 2 9.40 9.43 -7.43
N ALA A 3 9.16 8.47 -8.33
CA ALA A 3 7.80 8.05 -8.70
C ALA A 3 6.96 7.59 -7.50
N GLY A 4 7.57 6.89 -6.53
CA GLY A 4 6.86 6.46 -5.31
C GLY A 4 6.47 7.62 -4.39
N ILE A 5 7.30 8.65 -4.28
CA ILE A 5 7.03 9.84 -3.45
C ILE A 5 5.94 10.69 -4.09
N GLN A 6 6.04 10.96 -5.40
CA GLN A 6 4.99 11.70 -6.12
C GLN A 6 3.67 10.93 -6.14
N ALA A 7 3.69 9.60 -6.29
CA ALA A 7 2.49 8.79 -6.21
C ALA A 7 1.81 8.92 -4.84
N ALA A 8 2.58 8.81 -3.75
CA ALA A 8 2.05 8.98 -2.39
C ALA A 8 1.53 10.40 -2.11
N GLN A 9 2.24 11.44 -2.57
CA GLN A 9 1.80 12.82 -2.45
C GLN A 9 0.49 13.07 -3.20
N ASN A 10 0.39 12.56 -4.44
CA ASN A 10 -0.80 12.71 -5.27
C ASN A 10 -2.03 12.05 -4.64
N ILE A 11 -1.89 10.86 -4.04
CA ILE A 11 -3.03 10.18 -3.40
C ILE A 11 -3.38 10.77 -2.04
N ALA A 12 -2.39 11.25 -1.26
CA ALA A 12 -2.64 11.93 0.01
C ALA A 12 -3.48 13.20 -0.17
N GLN A 13 -3.19 13.99 -1.22
CA GLN A 13 -3.97 15.19 -1.57
C GLN A 13 -5.42 14.88 -1.99
N ARG A 14 -5.72 13.65 -2.39
CA ARG A 14 -7.05 13.21 -2.82
C ARG A 14 -7.88 12.58 -1.68
N GLY A 15 -7.40 12.67 -0.43
CA GLY A 15 -8.10 12.11 0.73
C GLY A 15 -8.11 10.58 0.77
N VAL A 16 -7.14 9.93 0.09
CA VAL A 16 -7.01 8.48 0.12
C VAL A 16 -6.61 8.03 1.52
N THR A 17 -7.35 7.06 2.07
CA THR A 17 -7.10 6.52 3.41
C THR A 17 -6.45 5.15 3.40
N HIS A 18 -6.58 4.39 2.31
CA HIS A 18 -6.09 3.02 2.20
C HIS A 18 -5.46 2.76 0.82
N VAL A 19 -4.37 2.01 0.79
CA VAL A 19 -3.75 1.45 -0.42
C VAL A 19 -3.74 -0.05 -0.32
N ILE A 20 -4.33 -0.73 -1.31
CA ILE A 20 -4.36 -2.19 -1.42
C ILE A 20 -3.27 -2.63 -2.38
N THR A 21 -2.41 -3.55 -1.93
CA THR A 21 -1.32 -4.12 -2.71
C THR A 21 -1.12 -5.61 -2.38
N GLY A 22 -0.37 -6.32 -3.22
CA GLY A 22 0.11 -7.66 -2.88
C GLY A 22 1.18 -7.58 -1.79
N HIS A 23 2.21 -6.76 -2.02
CA HIS A 23 3.32 -6.53 -1.10
C HIS A 23 3.72 -5.05 -1.03
N CYS A 24 4.35 -4.65 0.07
CA CYS A 24 4.84 -3.31 0.34
C CYS A 24 6.27 -3.33 0.92
N GLY A 25 7.24 -2.86 0.14
CA GLY A 25 8.61 -2.65 0.61
C GLY A 25 8.77 -1.39 1.48
N PRO A 26 9.89 -1.28 2.23
CA PRO A 26 10.10 -0.24 3.26
C PRO A 26 10.06 1.19 2.74
N LYS A 27 10.56 1.45 1.52
CA LYS A 27 10.50 2.81 0.92
C LYS A 27 9.06 3.24 0.64
N ALA A 28 8.26 2.34 0.08
CA ALA A 28 6.85 2.60 -0.20
C ALA A 28 6.06 2.77 1.11
N PHE A 29 6.25 1.85 2.07
CA PHE A 29 5.58 1.91 3.37
C PHE A 29 5.84 3.24 4.09
N ARG A 30 7.10 3.68 4.19
CA ARG A 30 7.47 4.95 4.83
C ARG A 30 6.78 6.15 4.17
N THR A 31 6.70 6.15 2.85
CA THR A 31 6.10 7.26 2.09
C THR A 31 4.58 7.30 2.29
N LEU A 32 3.90 6.15 2.24
CA LEU A 32 2.46 6.03 2.47
C LEU A 32 2.09 6.38 3.92
N ALA A 33 2.87 5.88 4.88
CA ALA A 33 2.69 6.17 6.30
C ALA A 33 2.86 7.66 6.62
N ALA A 34 3.82 8.35 5.98
CA ALA A 34 3.99 9.80 6.11
C ALA A 34 2.77 10.59 5.60
N GLY A 35 2.04 10.04 4.63
CA GLY A 35 0.76 10.57 4.15
C GLY A 35 -0.46 10.13 4.97
N GLN A 36 -0.27 9.47 6.12
CA GLN A 36 -1.33 8.88 6.95
C GLN A 36 -2.21 7.86 6.20
N ILE A 37 -1.66 7.22 5.16
CA ILE A 37 -2.36 6.22 4.35
C ILE A 37 -2.08 4.85 4.92
N LYS A 38 -3.14 4.09 5.19
CA LYS A 38 -3.04 2.70 5.66
C LYS A 38 -2.66 1.78 4.51
N VAL A 39 -1.70 0.90 4.74
CA VAL A 39 -1.25 -0.09 3.76
C VAL A 39 -1.96 -1.41 4.04
N VAL A 40 -2.60 -1.96 3.02
CA VAL A 40 -3.30 -3.23 3.04
C VAL A 40 -2.57 -4.19 2.10
N VAL A 41 -2.10 -5.31 2.62
CA VAL A 41 -1.33 -6.32 1.86
C VAL A 41 -2.06 -7.65 1.72
N GLY A 42 -1.54 -8.52 0.87
CA GLY A 42 -2.09 -9.85 0.61
C GLY A 42 -3.11 -9.90 -0.52
N ALA A 43 -3.30 -8.81 -1.26
CA ALA A 43 -4.19 -8.81 -2.41
C ALA A 43 -3.61 -9.64 -3.56
N THR A 44 -4.45 -10.48 -4.16
CA THR A 44 -4.11 -11.31 -5.33
C THR A 44 -5.20 -11.25 -6.39
N GLY A 45 -4.85 -11.56 -7.63
CA GLY A 45 -5.78 -11.57 -8.76
C GLY A 45 -6.00 -10.19 -9.38
N THR A 46 -7.20 -9.99 -9.91
CA THR A 46 -7.66 -8.76 -10.55
C THR A 46 -7.98 -7.66 -9.54
N VAL A 47 -8.07 -6.42 -10.02
CA VAL A 47 -8.50 -5.27 -9.19
C VAL A 47 -9.86 -5.50 -8.56
N ARG A 48 -10.81 -6.11 -9.29
CA ARG A 48 -12.14 -6.45 -8.76
C ARG A 48 -12.04 -7.41 -7.59
N GLU A 49 -11.22 -8.46 -7.71
CA GLU A 49 -11.03 -9.44 -6.65
C GLU A 49 -10.35 -8.84 -5.42
N ALA A 50 -9.35 -7.96 -5.61
CA ALA A 50 -8.69 -7.26 -4.51
C ALA A 50 -9.66 -6.37 -3.71
N ILE A 51 -10.57 -5.67 -4.40
CA ILE A 51 -11.62 -4.87 -3.75
C ILE A 51 -12.57 -5.77 -2.95
N GLU A 52 -13.00 -6.90 -3.52
CA GLU A 52 -13.89 -7.83 -2.83
C GLU A 52 -13.21 -8.50 -1.62
N GLN A 53 -11.94 -8.89 -1.75
CA GLN A 53 -11.14 -9.41 -0.63
C GLN A 53 -11.04 -8.38 0.51
N PHE A 54 -10.82 -7.10 0.17
CA PHE A 54 -10.79 -6.02 1.16
C PHE A 54 -12.14 -5.85 1.87
N ARG A 55 -13.24 -5.81 1.12
CA ARG A 55 -14.60 -5.67 1.68
C ARG A 55 -15.00 -6.86 2.56
N GLN A 56 -14.48 -8.04 2.26
CA GLN A 56 -14.68 -9.26 3.03
C GLN A 56 -13.75 -9.38 4.26
N GLY A 57 -12.87 -8.40 4.50
CA GLY A 57 -11.92 -8.43 5.62
C GLY A 57 -10.82 -9.49 5.47
N LYS A 58 -10.57 -9.99 4.25
CA LYS A 58 -9.57 -11.04 3.97
C LYS A 58 -8.14 -10.51 3.86
N LEU A 59 -7.96 -9.19 3.80
CA LEU A 59 -6.67 -8.55 3.66
C LEU A 59 -6.17 -7.98 4.99
N ALA A 60 -4.85 -7.95 5.16
CA ALA A 60 -4.24 -7.46 6.38
C ALA A 60 -3.81 -5.99 6.24
N VAL A 61 -4.26 -5.15 7.17
CA VAL A 61 -3.65 -3.82 7.37
C VAL A 61 -2.32 -4.03 8.08
N VAL A 62 -1.23 -3.55 7.47
CA VAL A 62 0.11 -3.69 8.04
C VAL A 62 0.57 -2.39 8.70
N THR A 63 1.31 -2.54 9.79
CA THR A 63 1.98 -1.43 10.51
C THR A 63 3.46 -1.31 10.15
N GLY A 64 3.93 -2.12 9.20
CA GLY A 64 5.29 -2.11 8.67
C GLY A 64 5.37 -2.73 7.27
N PRO A 65 6.53 -2.63 6.60
CA PRO A 65 6.76 -3.31 5.33
C PRO A 65 6.73 -4.84 5.50
N ASP A 66 6.19 -5.56 4.52
CA ASP A 66 6.05 -7.03 4.54
C ASP A 66 7.09 -7.75 3.66
N LYS A 67 7.91 -6.99 2.91
CA LYS A 67 9.07 -7.48 2.16
C LYS A 67 10.35 -6.81 2.65
N GLU A 68 11.39 -7.60 2.83
CA GLU A 68 12.75 -7.08 3.07
C GLU A 68 13.23 -6.22 1.90
N SER A 69 14.05 -5.20 2.20
CA SER A 69 14.75 -4.41 1.17
C SER A 69 15.74 -5.29 0.41
N HIS A 70 15.29 -6.02 -0.61
CA HIS A 70 16.22 -6.58 -1.59
C HIS A 70 16.56 -5.50 -2.62
N TRP A 71 17.51 -4.65 -2.28
CA TRP A 71 18.36 -3.97 -3.26
C TRP A 71 19.79 -4.02 -2.72
N ALA A 72 20.56 -4.98 -3.23
CA ALA A 72 22.02 -4.92 -3.29
C ALA A 72 22.39 -4.41 -4.68
#